data_AF-A0A2E0PIR6-F1
#
_entry.id   AF-A0A2E0PIR6-F1
#
_cell.length_a   1.000
_cell.length_b   1.000
_cell.length_c   1.000
_cell.angle_alpha   90.00
_cell.angle_beta   90.00
_cell.angle_gamma   90.00
#
_symmetry.space_group_name_H-M   'P 1'
#
loop_
_entity.id
_entity.type
_entity.pdbx_description
1 polymer ?
#
loop_
_entity_poly.entity_id
_entity_poly.type
_entity_poly.pdbx_seq_one_letter_code
_entity_poly.pdbx_strand_id
1 'polypeptide(L)'
;MLLLVIFSIAQLLFFLIGINTSPLVMIILPIGVIIFWWLINNPSISLMFLSLTAIIKGYLISYNPIFEILDVTIIATIIIWIGLIKMLIQEGWNIPDKLREIVSIFILFGFVLGLSYLYTPSPEYGLMKIIRFNTFALTMFLTPFLIIKSSEDSKRLLYYFYSLLAIIVGIMLFQFIYFLKWGDFAIVLAYWNRISIPGANPIQVSRYLAIGAAMMIALLIRKKPSDSVGHLLILTIILLTIILSGSRGPLISIIFGSIIYALLYERNHFMKIISYASIAIGAIIFILLLLPENLTQRFFDISQGSVIITQQGVKRVSTIATRFEFWSMSLQSWISSIVNFVFGLGSGGFSSLFIWRDWRWYPHNIFFEIIVELGLIGLSILSLFIIKTYRLISNGLNKGSLTDHSSLWVAGTIVMFMAAQFSGDINDNRILWMFLAISIASTHVDKLMDVESDHA
;
A
#
# COMPACT_ATOMS: atom_id res chain seq x y z
N MET A 1 25.61 7.51 -23.36
CA MET A 1 26.90 6.90 -23.75
C MET A 1 27.66 6.33 -22.55
N LEU A 2 27.98 7.14 -21.53
CA LEU A 2 28.74 6.69 -20.34
C LEU A 2 28.15 5.45 -19.63
N LEU A 3 26.84 5.44 -19.35
CA LEU A 3 26.16 4.29 -18.72
C LEU A 3 26.20 3.02 -19.57
N LEU A 4 26.11 3.14 -20.89
CA LEU A 4 26.23 2.01 -21.83
C LEU A 4 27.63 1.41 -21.81
N VAL A 5 28.67 2.26 -21.75
CA VAL A 5 30.07 1.81 -21.65
C VAL A 5 30.32 1.08 -20.32
N ILE A 6 29.83 1.65 -19.21
CA ILE A 6 29.90 0.99 -17.88
C ILE A 6 29.21 -0.38 -17.93
N PHE A 7 28.09 -0.47 -18.63
CA PHE A 7 27.31 -1.69 -18.77
C PHE A 7 28.03 -2.78 -19.57
N SER A 8 28.64 -2.41 -20.69
CA SER A 8 29.44 -3.32 -21.50
C SER A 8 30.65 -3.85 -20.72
N ILE A 9 31.30 -2.99 -19.93
CA ILE A 9 32.41 -3.39 -19.06
C ILE A 9 31.92 -4.34 -17.94
N ALA A 10 30.78 -4.04 -17.31
CA ALA A 10 30.19 -4.89 -16.29
C ALA A 10 29.81 -6.27 -16.84
N GLN A 11 29.18 -6.34 -18.03
CA GLN A 11 28.88 -7.61 -18.69
C GLN A 11 30.14 -8.42 -19.00
N LEU A 12 31.23 -7.78 -19.46
CA LEU A 12 32.49 -8.45 -19.72
C LEU A 12 33.09 -9.05 -18.43
N LEU A 13 33.10 -8.27 -17.35
CA LEU A 13 33.53 -8.72 -16.02
C LEU A 13 32.69 -9.91 -15.52
N PHE A 14 31.37 -9.85 -15.66
CA PHE A 14 30.48 -10.92 -15.22
C PHE A 14 30.59 -12.19 -16.07
N PHE A 15 30.85 -12.05 -17.37
CA PHE A 15 31.17 -13.17 -18.23
C PHE A 15 32.45 -13.88 -17.76
N LEU A 16 33.51 -13.12 -17.45
CA LEU A 16 34.77 -13.64 -16.92
C LEU A 16 34.59 -14.31 -15.54
N ILE A 17 33.77 -13.74 -14.65
CA ILE A 17 33.42 -14.37 -13.36
C ILE A 17 32.66 -15.68 -13.59
N GLY A 18 31.74 -15.70 -14.55
CA GLY A 18 30.97 -16.89 -14.91
C GLY A 18 31.84 -18.03 -15.45
N ILE A 19 32.90 -17.74 -16.22
CA ILE A 19 33.89 -18.73 -16.66
C ILE A 19 34.51 -19.44 -15.45
N ASN A 20 34.81 -18.68 -14.39
CA ASN A 20 35.54 -19.17 -13.23
C ASN A 20 34.64 -19.75 -12.12
N THR A 21 33.30 -19.69 -12.26
CA THR A 21 32.37 -20.08 -11.19
C THR A 21 31.29 -21.04 -11.67
N SER A 22 30.41 -20.61 -12.57
CA SER A 22 29.31 -21.41 -13.10
C SER A 22 28.77 -20.83 -14.41
N PRO A 23 28.43 -21.66 -15.41
CA PRO A 23 27.75 -21.22 -16.63
C PRO A 23 26.43 -20.48 -16.38
N LEU A 24 25.73 -20.76 -15.27
CA LEU A 24 24.50 -20.05 -14.89
C LEU A 24 24.76 -18.56 -14.59
N VAL A 25 25.92 -18.24 -14.01
CA VAL A 25 26.32 -16.86 -13.70
C VAL A 25 26.51 -16.03 -14.98
N MET A 26 26.95 -16.68 -16.07
CA MET A 26 27.08 -16.04 -17.39
C MET A 26 25.74 -15.61 -18.00
N ILE A 27 24.62 -16.19 -17.55
CA ILE A 27 23.27 -15.89 -18.07
C ILE A 27 22.52 -14.97 -17.11
N ILE A 28 22.53 -15.30 -15.81
CA ILE A 28 21.77 -14.58 -14.80
C ILE A 28 22.27 -13.13 -14.64
N LEU A 29 23.59 -12.91 -14.63
CA LEU A 29 24.14 -11.58 -14.42
C LEU A 29 23.85 -10.64 -15.60
N PRO A 30 24.09 -11.00 -16.88
CA PRO A 30 23.72 -10.12 -17.99
C PRO A 30 22.22 -9.81 -18.05
N ILE A 31 21.35 -10.80 -17.78
CA ILE A 31 19.90 -10.58 -17.71
C ILE A 31 19.56 -9.64 -16.56
N GLY A 32 20.12 -9.85 -15.37
CA GLY A 32 19.89 -8.99 -14.21
C GLY A 32 20.32 -7.54 -14.47
N VAL A 33 21.42 -7.37 -15.19
CA VAL A 33 21.96 -6.07 -15.59
C VAL A 33 21.01 -5.41 -16.63
N ILE A 34 20.50 -6.16 -17.62
CA ILE A 34 19.46 -5.69 -18.58
C ILE A 34 18.19 -5.25 -17.85
N ILE A 35 17.70 -6.06 -16.91
CA ILE A 35 16.53 -5.74 -16.09
C ILE A 35 16.78 -4.47 -15.28
N PHE A 36 17.94 -4.37 -14.62
CA PHE A 36 18.32 -3.19 -13.83
C PHE A 36 18.34 -1.91 -14.68
N TRP A 37 18.93 -1.97 -15.88
CA TRP A 37 18.92 -0.83 -16.82
C TRP A 37 17.52 -0.48 -17.29
N TRP A 38 16.71 -1.49 -17.62
CA TRP A 38 15.34 -1.27 -18.04
C TRP A 38 14.51 -0.61 -16.93
N LEU A 39 14.69 -1.03 -15.67
CA LEU A 39 14.01 -0.45 -14.51
C LEU A 39 14.43 1.01 -14.26
N ILE A 40 15.72 1.34 -14.38
CA ILE A 40 16.21 2.74 -14.28
C ILE A 40 15.54 3.63 -15.34
N ASN A 41 15.37 3.10 -16.55
CA ASN A 41 14.74 3.83 -17.65
C ASN A 41 13.21 3.86 -17.58
N ASN A 42 12.61 3.06 -16.69
CA ASN A 42 11.16 3.00 -16.50
C ASN A 42 10.80 3.16 -15.02
N PRO A 43 10.95 4.38 -14.43
CA PRO A 43 10.68 4.60 -13.02
C PRO A 43 9.25 4.24 -12.59
N SER A 44 8.27 4.31 -13.51
CA SER A 44 6.90 3.84 -13.30
C SER A 44 6.81 2.35 -12.94
N ILE A 45 7.60 1.51 -13.62
CA ILE A 45 7.66 0.06 -13.36
C ILE A 45 8.43 -0.19 -12.06
N SER A 46 9.52 0.54 -11.86
CA SER A 46 10.31 0.49 -10.61
C SER A 46 9.47 0.86 -9.38
N LEU A 47 8.57 1.85 -9.51
CA LEU A 47 7.61 2.21 -8.46
C LEU A 47 6.66 1.06 -8.14
N MET A 48 6.11 0.40 -9.17
CA MET A 48 5.24 -0.77 -8.98
C MET A 48 6.01 -1.94 -8.32
N PHE A 49 7.27 -2.16 -8.71
CA PHE A 49 8.15 -3.14 -8.08
C PHE A 49 8.47 -2.81 -6.61
N LEU A 50 8.76 -1.54 -6.28
CA LEU A 50 8.94 -1.11 -4.90
C LEU A 50 7.67 -1.35 -4.08
N SER A 51 6.49 -1.11 -4.66
CA SER A 51 5.21 -1.43 -4.01
C SER A 51 5.12 -2.93 -3.70
N LEU A 52 5.46 -3.79 -4.66
CA LEU A 52 5.45 -5.25 -4.52
C LEU A 52 6.32 -5.80 -3.41
N THR A 53 7.38 -5.10 -3.00
CA THR A 53 8.27 -5.58 -1.93
C THR A 53 7.54 -5.85 -0.62
N ALA A 54 6.39 -5.22 -0.40
CA ALA A 54 5.46 -5.53 0.69
C ALA A 54 5.03 -7.02 0.70
N ILE A 55 4.82 -7.59 -0.48
CA ILE A 55 4.33 -8.95 -0.68
C ILE A 55 5.50 -9.93 -0.87
N ILE A 56 6.46 -9.62 -1.75
CA ILE A 56 7.45 -10.60 -2.20
C ILE A 56 8.66 -10.73 -1.27
N LYS A 57 8.95 -9.72 -0.44
CA LYS A 57 10.20 -9.71 0.36
C LYS A 57 10.29 -10.91 1.30
N GLY A 58 9.20 -11.23 2.01
CA GLY A 58 9.20 -12.37 2.93
C GLY A 58 9.36 -13.70 2.21
N TYR A 59 8.77 -13.85 1.02
CA TYR A 59 9.04 -14.99 0.14
C TYR A 59 10.53 -15.11 -0.18
N LEU A 60 11.13 -14.02 -0.68
CA LEU A 60 12.54 -14.03 -1.09
C LEU A 60 13.48 -14.39 0.05
N ILE A 61 13.25 -13.85 1.25
CA ILE A 61 14.02 -14.19 2.45
C ILE A 61 13.89 -15.68 2.80
N SER A 62 12.67 -16.22 2.79
CA SER A 62 12.43 -17.63 3.16
C SER A 62 13.10 -18.65 2.23
N TYR A 63 13.28 -18.31 0.95
CA TYR A 63 13.82 -19.24 -0.05
C TYR A 63 15.29 -18.99 -0.39
N ASN A 64 15.82 -17.80 -0.12
CA ASN A 64 17.22 -17.50 -0.40
C ASN A 64 17.83 -16.56 0.67
N PRO A 65 18.76 -17.06 1.51
CA PRO A 65 19.39 -16.30 2.58
C PRO A 65 20.07 -14.99 2.15
N ILE A 66 20.45 -14.85 0.87
CA ILE A 66 21.07 -13.62 0.37
C ILE A 66 20.18 -12.39 0.60
N PHE A 67 18.86 -12.55 0.62
CA PHE A 67 17.91 -11.46 0.80
C PHE A 67 17.71 -11.05 2.27
N GLU A 68 18.32 -11.76 3.23
CA GLU A 68 18.46 -11.27 4.61
C GLU A 68 19.49 -10.14 4.68
N ILE A 69 20.52 -10.21 3.84
CA ILE A 69 21.59 -9.20 3.74
C ILE A 69 21.22 -8.13 2.71
N LEU A 70 20.73 -8.56 1.53
CA LEU A 70 20.34 -7.68 0.44
C LEU A 70 18.85 -7.31 0.52
N ASP A 71 18.57 -6.18 1.16
CA ASP A 71 17.19 -5.69 1.29
C ASP A 71 16.63 -5.22 -0.07
N VAL A 72 15.73 -6.03 -0.64
CA VAL A 72 15.07 -5.74 -1.92
C VAL A 72 14.29 -4.42 -1.96
N THR A 73 13.80 -3.94 -0.80
CA THR A 73 13.12 -2.64 -0.71
C THR A 73 14.14 -1.50 -0.87
N ILE A 74 15.34 -1.64 -0.32
CA ILE A 74 16.44 -0.68 -0.50
C ILE A 74 16.89 -0.69 -1.96
N ILE A 75 17.12 -1.86 -2.54
CA ILE A 75 17.54 -2.00 -3.95
C ILE A 75 16.53 -1.34 -4.89
N ALA A 76 15.24 -1.64 -4.74
CA ALA A 76 14.18 -1.03 -5.54
C ALA A 76 14.14 0.50 -5.37
N THR A 77 14.36 0.99 -4.15
CA THR A 77 14.43 2.44 -3.86
C THR A 77 15.61 3.10 -4.57
N ILE A 78 16.80 2.49 -4.52
CA ILE A 78 18.00 2.98 -5.21
C ILE A 78 17.77 3.05 -6.73
N ILE A 79 17.18 2.00 -7.31
CA ILE A 79 16.86 1.95 -8.76
C ILE A 79 15.96 3.12 -9.15
N ILE A 80 14.90 3.40 -8.36
CA ILE A 80 14.01 4.54 -8.59
C ILE A 80 14.81 5.85 -8.54
N TRP A 81 15.61 6.07 -7.49
CA TRP A 81 16.37 7.31 -7.35
C TRP A 81 17.39 7.51 -8.47
N ILE A 82 18.07 6.46 -8.94
CA ILE A 82 18.94 6.57 -10.11
C ILE A 82 18.13 7.00 -11.35
N GLY A 83 16.95 6.41 -11.56
CA GLY A 83 16.03 6.83 -12.62
C GLY A 83 15.56 8.28 -12.49
N LEU A 84 15.19 8.71 -11.29
CA LEU A 84 14.74 10.08 -11.01
C LEU A 84 15.86 11.11 -11.14
N ILE A 85 17.08 10.79 -10.71
CA ILE A 85 18.27 11.64 -10.90
C ILE A 85 18.60 11.74 -12.38
N LYS A 86 18.50 10.64 -13.13
CA LYS A 86 18.67 10.68 -14.58
C LYS A 86 17.64 11.62 -15.23
N MET A 87 16.36 11.53 -14.85
CA MET A 87 15.32 12.45 -15.32
C MET A 87 15.63 13.91 -14.96
N LEU A 88 16.11 14.16 -13.73
CA LEU A 88 16.55 15.50 -13.29
C LEU A 88 17.63 16.08 -14.22
N ILE A 89 18.65 15.28 -14.55
CA ILE A 89 19.78 15.73 -15.38
C ILE A 89 19.35 15.99 -16.83
N GLN A 90 18.41 15.20 -17.36
CA GLN A 90 18.00 15.27 -18.76
C GLN A 90 16.91 16.31 -19.03
N GLU A 91 15.93 16.42 -18.13
CA GLU A 91 14.71 17.19 -18.34
C GLU A 91 14.44 18.22 -17.23
N GLY A 92 15.15 18.12 -16.10
CA GLY A 92 14.80 18.83 -14.87
C GLY A 92 13.63 18.17 -14.13
N TRP A 93 13.56 18.37 -12.81
CA TRP A 93 12.33 18.07 -12.06
C TRP A 93 11.37 19.25 -12.18
N ASN A 94 10.33 19.08 -12.99
CA ASN A 94 9.28 20.09 -13.13
C ASN A 94 8.02 19.67 -12.37
N ILE A 95 8.02 19.85 -11.04
CA ILE A 95 6.80 19.70 -10.23
C ILE A 95 6.00 21.01 -10.33
N PRO A 96 4.73 20.98 -10.77
CA PRO A 96 3.88 22.16 -10.87
C PRO A 96 3.78 22.91 -9.55
N ASP A 97 3.78 24.25 -9.58
CA ASP A 97 3.77 25.08 -8.36
C ASP A 97 2.61 24.74 -7.41
N LYS A 98 1.43 24.44 -7.99
CA LYS A 98 0.23 24.01 -7.24
C LYS A 98 0.43 22.71 -6.46
N LEU A 99 1.37 21.86 -6.87
CA LEU A 99 1.69 20.58 -6.23
C LEU A 99 2.92 20.68 -5.30
N ARG A 100 3.75 21.72 -5.42
CA ARG A 100 4.90 21.92 -4.52
C ARG A 100 4.50 22.09 -3.07
N GLU A 101 3.34 22.70 -2.80
CA GLU A 101 2.82 22.86 -1.45
C GLU A 101 2.57 21.51 -0.77
N ILE A 102 1.88 20.57 -1.44
CA ILE A 102 1.59 19.25 -0.84
C ILE A 102 2.86 18.42 -0.64
N VAL A 103 3.84 18.55 -1.54
CA VAL A 103 5.17 17.93 -1.39
C VAL A 103 5.89 18.51 -0.18
N SER A 104 5.86 19.82 0.00
CA SER A 104 6.50 20.50 1.13
C SER A 104 5.88 20.09 2.46
N ILE A 105 4.54 19.96 2.53
CA ILE A 105 3.85 19.47 3.73
C ILE A 105 4.27 18.04 4.06
N PHE A 106 4.40 17.16 3.06
CA PHE A 106 4.84 15.78 3.29
C PHE A 106 6.29 15.69 3.75
N ILE A 107 7.18 16.51 3.18
CA ILE A 107 8.58 16.64 3.64
C ILE A 107 8.64 17.19 5.07
N LEU A 108 7.83 18.22 5.39
CA LEU A 108 7.72 18.75 6.74
C LEU A 108 7.27 17.68 7.73
N PHE A 109 6.33 16.83 7.35
CA PHE A 109 5.91 15.70 8.17
C PHE A 109 7.06 14.73 8.45
N GLY A 110 7.85 14.36 7.42
CA GLY A 110 9.05 13.55 7.57
C GLY A 110 10.14 14.22 8.42
N PHE A 111 10.29 15.53 8.32
CA PHE A 111 11.19 16.34 9.13
C PHE A 111 10.78 16.38 10.60
N VAL A 112 9.50 16.62 10.90
CA VAL A 112 8.96 16.58 12.28
C VAL A 112 9.11 15.18 12.88
N LEU A 113 8.83 14.13 12.10
CA LEU A 113 9.11 12.75 12.52
C LEU A 113 10.61 12.56 12.84
N GLY A 114 11.51 13.14 12.05
CA GLY A 114 12.96 13.12 12.31
C GLY A 114 13.35 13.87 13.59
N LEU A 115 12.85 15.09 13.79
CA LEU A 115 13.08 15.88 15.01
C LEU A 115 12.61 15.16 16.27
N SER A 116 11.55 14.37 16.15
CA SER A 116 11.00 13.59 17.25
C SER A 116 11.96 12.54 17.82
N TYR A 117 13.03 12.22 17.09
CA TYR A 117 14.13 11.37 17.58
C TYR A 117 14.83 11.95 18.81
N LEU A 118 14.88 13.28 18.94
CA LEU A 118 15.61 13.96 20.02
C LEU A 118 15.05 13.66 21.41
N TYR A 119 13.80 13.20 21.50
CA TYR A 119 13.12 12.95 22.77
C TYR A 119 12.40 11.58 22.80
N THR A 120 12.58 10.72 21.79
CA THR A 120 11.89 9.42 21.78
C THR A 120 12.39 8.49 22.89
N PRO A 121 11.50 7.84 23.67
CA PRO A 121 11.86 6.80 24.63
C PRO A 121 12.14 5.44 23.95
N SER A 122 12.09 5.38 22.61
CA SER A 122 12.30 4.17 21.81
C SER A 122 13.25 4.47 20.64
N PRO A 123 14.54 4.71 20.91
CA PRO A 123 15.51 5.16 19.91
C PRO A 123 15.79 4.13 18.79
N GLU A 124 15.82 2.83 19.06
CA GLU A 124 16.13 1.84 18.02
C GLU A 124 14.98 1.70 17.01
N TYR A 125 13.77 1.43 17.49
CA TYR A 125 12.59 1.34 16.64
C TYR A 125 12.24 2.71 16.06
N GLY A 126 12.37 3.78 16.84
CA GLY A 126 12.14 5.15 16.41
C GLY A 126 13.04 5.56 15.25
N LEU A 127 14.34 5.26 15.31
CA LEU A 127 15.28 5.51 14.21
C LEU A 127 14.93 4.69 12.97
N MET A 128 14.65 3.39 13.14
CA MET A 128 14.24 2.53 12.03
C MET A 128 12.95 3.02 11.37
N LYS A 129 12.00 3.55 12.16
CA LYS A 129 10.76 4.14 11.66
C LYS A 129 11.05 5.41 10.86
N ILE A 130 11.89 6.31 11.37
CA ILE A 130 12.30 7.56 10.70
C ILE A 130 13.00 7.26 9.37
N ILE A 131 13.98 6.36 9.36
CA ILE A 131 14.75 6.01 8.16
C ILE A 131 13.80 5.43 7.10
N ARG A 132 12.96 4.46 7.48
CA ARG A 132 12.01 3.83 6.54
C ARG A 132 11.01 4.83 5.96
N PHE A 133 10.55 5.80 6.75
CA PHE A 133 9.62 6.82 6.28
C PHE A 133 10.32 7.75 5.29
N ASN A 134 11.45 8.35 5.70
CA ASN A 134 12.18 9.31 4.89
C ASN A 134 12.89 8.69 3.67
N THR A 135 12.97 7.36 3.59
CA THR A 135 13.45 6.64 2.39
C THR A 135 12.28 6.10 1.57
N PHE A 136 11.54 5.11 2.08
CA PHE A 136 10.57 4.37 1.29
C PHE A 136 9.26 5.13 1.08
N ALA A 137 8.68 5.71 2.14
CA ALA A 137 7.43 6.47 2.02
C ALA A 137 7.65 7.74 1.19
N LEU A 138 8.75 8.47 1.42
CA LEU A 138 9.12 9.64 0.62
C LEU A 138 9.32 9.29 -0.86
N THR A 139 10.04 8.21 -1.16
CA THR A 139 10.22 7.76 -2.56
C THR A 139 8.89 7.43 -3.21
N MET A 140 8.04 6.65 -2.53
CA MET A 140 6.72 6.27 -3.04
C MET A 140 5.78 7.47 -3.24
N PHE A 141 5.88 8.49 -2.40
CA PHE A 141 5.07 9.70 -2.50
C PHE A 141 5.57 10.67 -3.57
N LEU A 142 6.89 10.87 -3.69
CA LEU A 142 7.47 11.84 -4.62
C LEU A 142 7.43 11.34 -6.07
N THR A 143 7.68 10.05 -6.29
CA THR A 143 7.84 9.48 -7.64
C THR A 143 6.65 9.77 -8.57
N PRO A 144 5.37 9.59 -8.18
CA PRO A 144 4.22 9.87 -9.04
C PRO A 144 4.19 11.30 -9.60
N PHE A 145 4.58 12.31 -8.82
CA PHE A 145 4.61 13.70 -9.27
C PHE A 145 5.65 13.99 -10.36
N LEU A 146 6.68 13.15 -10.46
CA LEU A 146 7.75 13.29 -11.43
C LEU A 146 7.49 12.50 -12.72
N ILE A 147 6.78 11.37 -12.61
CA ILE A 147 6.57 10.44 -13.73
C ILE A 147 5.22 10.62 -14.43
N ILE A 148 4.18 11.13 -13.76
CA ILE A 148 2.86 11.35 -14.36
C ILE A 148 2.82 12.77 -14.91
N LYS A 149 3.13 12.91 -16.20
CA LYS A 149 3.14 14.20 -16.92
C LYS A 149 1.91 14.37 -17.82
N SER A 150 1.27 13.26 -18.19
CA SER A 150 0.09 13.20 -19.04
C SER A 150 -0.93 12.16 -18.53
N SER A 151 -2.17 12.24 -19.00
CA SER A 151 -3.17 11.20 -18.69
C SER A 151 -2.77 9.82 -19.24
N GLU A 152 -1.96 9.76 -20.31
CA GLU A 152 -1.44 8.50 -20.82
C GLU A 152 -0.43 7.85 -19.85
N ASP A 153 0.40 8.64 -19.17
CA ASP A 153 1.29 8.12 -18.12
C ASP A 153 0.50 7.51 -16.96
N SER A 154 -0.60 8.15 -16.57
CA SER A 154 -1.47 7.63 -15.51
C SER A 154 -2.16 6.33 -15.92
N LYS A 155 -2.68 6.23 -17.16
CA LYS A 155 -3.24 5.00 -17.71
C LYS A 155 -2.20 3.89 -17.79
N ARG A 156 -0.99 4.19 -18.27
CA ARG A 156 0.13 3.23 -18.32
C ARG A 156 0.47 2.68 -16.93
N LEU A 157 0.54 3.54 -15.92
CA LEU A 157 0.77 3.12 -14.54
C LEU A 157 -0.39 2.23 -14.02
N LEU A 158 -1.62 2.55 -14.40
CA LEU A 158 -2.80 1.77 -14.03
C LEU A 158 -2.77 0.38 -14.67
N TYR A 159 -2.34 0.26 -15.93
CA TYR A 159 -2.13 -1.04 -16.56
C TYR A 159 -1.08 -1.88 -15.82
N TYR A 160 0.04 -1.29 -15.40
CA TYR A 160 1.04 -2.00 -14.58
C TYR A 160 0.44 -2.46 -13.25
N PHE A 161 -0.38 -1.64 -12.61
CA PHE A 161 -1.08 -2.02 -11.38
C PHE A 161 -2.12 -3.13 -11.62
N TYR A 162 -2.81 -3.15 -12.75
CA TYR A 162 -3.70 -4.26 -13.10
C TYR A 162 -2.96 -5.56 -13.38
N SER A 163 -1.83 -5.51 -14.09
CA SER A 163 -0.95 -6.66 -14.25
C SER A 163 -0.49 -7.19 -12.89
N LEU A 164 -0.20 -6.29 -11.96
CA LEU A 164 0.14 -6.63 -10.58
C LEU A 164 -0.97 -7.39 -9.86
N LEU A 165 -2.18 -6.85 -9.90
CA LEU A 165 -3.34 -7.47 -9.28
C LEU A 165 -3.63 -8.83 -9.90
N ALA A 166 -3.52 -8.96 -11.22
CA ALA A 166 -3.69 -10.23 -11.91
C ALA A 166 -2.68 -11.29 -11.45
N ILE A 167 -1.41 -10.91 -11.25
CA ILE A 167 -0.39 -11.81 -10.69
C ILE A 167 -0.74 -12.22 -9.27
N ILE A 168 -1.12 -11.27 -8.40
CA ILE A 168 -1.48 -11.56 -7.00
C ILE A 168 -2.69 -12.52 -6.93
N VAL A 169 -3.75 -12.21 -7.68
CA VAL A 169 -4.95 -13.05 -7.79
C VAL A 169 -4.58 -14.42 -8.34
N GLY A 170 -3.78 -14.49 -9.40
CA GLY A 170 -3.33 -15.74 -10.01
C GLY A 170 -2.59 -16.65 -9.03
N ILE A 171 -1.65 -16.10 -8.25
CA ILE A 171 -0.92 -16.87 -7.23
C ILE A 171 -1.88 -17.35 -6.14
N MET A 172 -2.79 -16.49 -5.65
CA MET A 172 -3.75 -16.87 -4.61
C MET A 172 -4.72 -17.96 -5.08
N LEU A 173 -5.24 -17.87 -6.30
CA LEU A 173 -6.11 -18.89 -6.88
C LEU A 173 -5.36 -20.19 -7.15
N PHE A 174 -4.12 -20.10 -7.65
CA PHE A 174 -3.27 -21.28 -7.84
C PHE A 174 -3.05 -22.01 -6.51
N GLN A 175 -2.71 -21.29 -5.44
CA GLN A 175 -2.56 -21.88 -4.12
C GLN A 175 -3.86 -22.49 -3.62
N PHE A 176 -5.00 -21.80 -3.80
CA PHE A 176 -6.30 -22.34 -3.41
C PHE A 176 -6.60 -23.66 -4.12
N ILE A 177 -6.42 -23.71 -5.44
CA ILE A 177 -6.62 -24.93 -6.24
C ILE A 177 -5.62 -26.02 -5.83
N TYR A 178 -4.36 -25.66 -5.63
CA TYR A 178 -3.32 -26.58 -5.19
C TYR A 178 -3.70 -27.23 -3.86
N PHE A 179 -4.09 -26.44 -2.87
CA PHE A 179 -4.50 -26.96 -1.58
C PHE A 179 -5.80 -27.77 -1.65
N LEU A 180 -6.76 -27.39 -2.50
CA LEU A 180 -7.99 -28.17 -2.70
C LEU A 180 -7.74 -29.55 -3.33
N LYS A 181 -6.79 -29.67 -4.26
CA LYS A 181 -6.57 -30.89 -5.05
C LYS A 181 -5.46 -31.81 -4.54
N TRP A 182 -4.37 -31.22 -4.07
CA TRP A 182 -3.11 -31.93 -3.84
C TRP A 182 -2.48 -31.64 -2.48
N GLY A 183 -2.75 -30.47 -1.91
CA GLY A 183 -2.36 -30.19 -0.54
C GLY A 183 -3.20 -31.03 0.41
N ASP A 184 -2.62 -31.44 1.53
CA ASP A 184 -3.39 -31.92 2.66
C ASP A 184 -4.17 -30.73 3.22
N PHE A 185 -5.32 -30.46 2.60
CA PHE A 185 -6.16 -29.28 2.83
C PHE A 185 -6.47 -29.15 4.32
N ALA A 186 -6.65 -30.29 5.01
CA ALA A 186 -6.88 -30.37 6.44
C ALA A 186 -5.68 -29.85 7.26
N ILE A 187 -4.44 -30.15 6.88
CA ILE A 187 -3.23 -29.67 7.58
C ILE A 187 -3.04 -28.17 7.42
N VAL A 188 -3.21 -27.65 6.19
CA VAL A 188 -3.06 -26.20 5.92
C VAL A 188 -4.14 -25.40 6.64
N LEU A 189 -5.36 -25.92 6.70
CA LEU A 189 -6.45 -25.37 7.51
C LEU A 189 -6.13 -25.43 9.01
N ALA A 190 -5.69 -26.58 9.53
CA ALA A 190 -5.40 -26.76 10.95
C ALA A 190 -4.29 -25.84 11.48
N TYR A 191 -3.27 -25.56 10.66
CA TYR A 191 -2.10 -24.79 11.08
C TYR A 191 -2.16 -23.30 10.70
N TRP A 192 -2.69 -22.94 9.53
CA TRP A 192 -2.52 -21.57 9.00
C TRP A 192 -3.81 -20.75 8.98
N ASN A 193 -5.00 -21.37 8.95
CA ASN A 193 -6.33 -20.71 8.91
C ASN A 193 -6.46 -19.59 7.85
N ARG A 194 -5.54 -19.53 6.88
CA ARG A 194 -5.40 -18.47 5.86
C ARG A 194 -4.64 -19.01 4.66
N ILE A 195 -5.03 -18.58 3.48
CA ILE A 195 -4.27 -18.80 2.24
C ILE A 195 -3.66 -17.46 1.84
N SER A 196 -2.34 -17.44 1.65
CA SER A 196 -1.64 -16.25 1.17
C SER A 196 -0.36 -16.63 0.45
N ILE A 197 0.17 -15.68 -0.31
CA ILE A 197 1.45 -15.80 -1.01
C ILE A 197 2.52 -16.22 0.04
N PRO A 198 3.33 -17.26 -0.21
CA PRO A 198 4.20 -17.80 0.83
C PRO A 198 5.17 -16.74 1.33
N GLY A 199 5.38 -16.64 2.65
CA GLY A 199 6.20 -15.59 3.26
C GLY A 199 5.62 -14.16 3.20
N ALA A 200 4.53 -13.92 2.47
CA ALA A 200 3.86 -12.63 2.46
C ALA A 200 2.94 -12.45 3.67
N ASN A 201 2.78 -11.21 4.13
CA ASN A 201 1.76 -10.89 5.12
C ASN A 201 0.35 -10.93 4.46
N PRO A 202 -0.59 -11.79 4.91
CA PRO A 202 -1.92 -11.90 4.32
C PRO A 202 -2.71 -10.58 4.33
N ILE A 203 -2.44 -9.72 5.30
CA ILE A 203 -3.08 -8.40 5.41
C ILE A 203 -2.58 -7.49 4.29
N GLN A 204 -1.29 -7.53 3.95
CA GLN A 204 -0.75 -6.68 2.88
C GLN A 204 -1.29 -7.12 1.52
N VAL A 205 -1.33 -8.43 1.25
CA VAL A 205 -1.91 -9.00 0.02
C VAL A 205 -3.37 -8.57 -0.14
N SER A 206 -4.18 -8.72 0.91
CA SER A 206 -5.60 -8.38 0.87
C SER A 206 -5.89 -6.87 0.76
N ARG A 207 -4.97 -6.00 1.19
CA ARG A 207 -5.07 -4.55 0.95
C ARG A 207 -4.91 -4.18 -0.52
N TYR A 208 -3.98 -4.82 -1.24
CA TYR A 208 -3.88 -4.66 -2.70
C TYR A 208 -5.17 -5.12 -3.40
N LEU A 209 -5.68 -6.27 -3.02
CA LEU A 209 -6.93 -6.80 -3.55
C LEU A 209 -8.11 -5.87 -3.26
N ALA A 210 -8.17 -5.25 -2.07
CA ALA A 210 -9.20 -4.27 -1.74
C ALA A 210 -9.14 -3.01 -2.62
N ILE A 211 -7.95 -2.54 -2.97
CA ILE A 211 -7.78 -1.48 -3.98
C ILE A 211 -8.37 -1.93 -5.32
N GLY A 212 -8.05 -3.14 -5.78
CA GLY A 212 -8.60 -3.71 -7.01
C GLY A 212 -10.13 -3.81 -6.99
N ALA A 213 -10.70 -4.26 -5.87
CA ALA A 213 -12.16 -4.30 -5.67
C ALA A 213 -12.79 -2.91 -5.77
N ALA A 214 -12.17 -1.89 -5.15
CA ALA A 214 -12.62 -0.50 -5.23
C ALA A 214 -12.64 0.01 -6.68
N MET A 215 -11.60 -0.31 -7.45
CA MET A 215 -11.53 0.04 -8.87
C MET A 215 -12.63 -0.65 -9.68
N MET A 216 -12.90 -1.94 -9.45
CA MET A 216 -13.99 -2.64 -10.15
C MET A 216 -15.36 -2.05 -9.80
N ILE A 217 -15.62 -1.73 -8.53
CA ILE A 217 -16.85 -1.06 -8.11
C ILE A 217 -16.99 0.30 -8.82
N ALA A 218 -15.93 1.11 -8.85
CA ALA A 218 -15.95 2.39 -9.57
C ALA A 218 -16.26 2.22 -11.08
N LEU A 219 -15.73 1.19 -11.74
CA LEU A 219 -16.07 0.87 -13.14
C LEU A 219 -17.53 0.45 -13.31
N LEU A 220 -18.06 -0.42 -12.44
CA LEU A 220 -19.47 -0.83 -12.46
C LEU A 220 -20.43 0.37 -12.36
N ILE A 221 -20.04 1.38 -11.60
CA ILE A 221 -20.80 2.61 -11.42
C ILE A 221 -20.76 3.48 -12.68
N ARG A 222 -19.57 3.70 -13.23
CA ARG A 222 -19.34 4.63 -14.35
C ARG A 222 -19.70 4.06 -15.72
N LYS A 223 -19.66 2.73 -15.89
CA LYS A 223 -19.98 2.05 -17.16
C LYS A 223 -21.44 1.65 -17.26
N LYS A 224 -21.89 1.36 -18.49
CA LYS A 224 -23.23 0.82 -18.75
C LYS A 224 -23.34 -0.61 -18.18
N PRO A 225 -24.54 -1.05 -17.77
CA PRO A 225 -24.73 -2.41 -17.25
C PRO A 225 -24.29 -3.52 -18.22
N SER A 226 -24.43 -3.33 -19.53
CA SER A 226 -23.96 -4.27 -20.56
C SER A 226 -22.46 -4.53 -20.48
N ASP A 227 -21.68 -3.51 -20.14
CA ASP A 227 -20.21 -3.56 -20.09
C ASP A 227 -19.72 -3.96 -18.69
N SER A 228 -20.64 -4.19 -17.75
CA SER A 228 -20.37 -4.38 -16.33
C SER A 228 -20.19 -5.85 -15.93
N VAL A 229 -20.60 -6.80 -16.78
CA VAL A 229 -20.53 -8.24 -16.44
C VAL A 229 -19.09 -8.70 -16.18
N GLY A 230 -18.15 -8.33 -17.04
CA GLY A 230 -16.73 -8.67 -16.86
C GLY A 230 -16.15 -8.09 -15.56
N HIS A 231 -16.50 -6.84 -15.24
CA HIS A 231 -16.08 -6.17 -14.01
C HIS A 231 -16.66 -6.85 -12.76
N LEU A 232 -17.92 -7.32 -12.83
CA LEU A 232 -18.57 -8.05 -11.73
C LEU A 232 -17.92 -9.42 -11.50
N LEU A 233 -17.56 -10.13 -12.58
CA LEU A 233 -16.84 -11.40 -12.47
C LEU A 233 -15.46 -11.20 -11.83
N ILE A 234 -14.70 -10.20 -12.29
CA ILE A 234 -13.39 -9.86 -11.73
C ILE A 234 -13.53 -9.45 -10.25
N LEU A 235 -14.52 -8.62 -9.92
CA LEU A 235 -14.81 -8.23 -8.53
C LEU A 235 -15.08 -9.47 -7.66
N THR A 236 -15.90 -10.42 -8.15
CA THR A 236 -16.22 -11.65 -7.42
C THR A 236 -14.97 -12.49 -7.15
N ILE A 237 -14.09 -12.62 -8.15
CA ILE A 237 -12.80 -13.31 -8.02
C ILE A 237 -11.92 -12.61 -6.98
N ILE A 238 -11.83 -11.28 -7.03
CA ILE A 238 -11.07 -10.49 -6.05
C ILE A 238 -11.63 -10.69 -4.64
N LEU A 239 -12.95 -10.60 -4.46
CA LEU A 239 -13.61 -10.80 -3.16
C LEU A 239 -13.35 -12.20 -2.61
N LEU A 240 -13.42 -13.25 -3.46
CA LEU A 240 -13.02 -14.60 -3.09
C LEU A 240 -11.58 -14.63 -2.56
N THR A 241 -10.62 -14.07 -3.29
CA THR A 241 -9.20 -14.06 -2.84
C THR A 241 -8.98 -13.28 -1.53
N ILE A 242 -9.76 -12.21 -1.27
CA ILE A 242 -9.71 -11.51 0.02
C ILE A 242 -10.22 -12.41 1.14
N ILE A 243 -11.33 -13.12 0.94
CA ILE A 243 -11.89 -14.05 1.93
C ILE A 243 -10.89 -15.17 2.23
N LEU A 244 -10.25 -15.73 1.19
CA LEU A 244 -9.20 -16.75 1.33
C LEU A 244 -7.99 -16.27 2.17
N SER A 245 -7.66 -14.97 2.12
CA SER A 245 -6.62 -14.40 2.98
C SER A 245 -6.97 -14.35 4.47
N GLY A 246 -8.25 -14.53 4.82
CA GLY A 246 -8.77 -14.42 6.18
C GLY A 246 -8.74 -12.99 6.75
N SER A 247 -8.52 -11.96 5.95
CA SER A 247 -8.33 -10.58 6.43
C SER A 247 -9.65 -9.80 6.46
N ARG A 248 -10.19 -9.54 7.65
CA ARG A 248 -11.46 -8.81 7.85
C ARG A 248 -11.36 -7.31 7.52
N GLY A 249 -10.25 -6.67 7.89
CA GLY A 249 -10.06 -5.22 7.74
C GLY A 249 -10.24 -4.71 6.30
N PRO A 250 -9.64 -5.35 5.29
CA PRO A 250 -9.82 -4.98 3.89
C PRO A 250 -11.27 -5.08 3.38
N LEU A 251 -12.06 -6.10 3.80
CA LEU A 251 -13.48 -6.17 3.44
C LEU A 251 -14.28 -4.98 3.98
N ILE A 252 -14.07 -4.65 5.25
CA ILE A 252 -14.66 -3.46 5.90
C ILE A 252 -14.24 -2.18 5.14
N SER A 253 -12.98 -2.11 4.73
CA SER A 253 -12.41 -0.96 4.03
C SER A 253 -13.03 -0.77 2.64
N ILE A 254 -13.34 -1.85 1.92
CA ILE A 254 -14.06 -1.79 0.63
C ILE A 254 -15.44 -1.18 0.85
N ILE A 255 -16.20 -1.66 1.84
CA ILE A 255 -17.57 -1.20 2.11
C ILE A 255 -17.56 0.30 2.44
N PHE A 256 -16.87 0.70 3.50
CA PHE A 256 -16.85 2.09 3.93
C PHE A 256 -16.14 3.01 2.92
N GLY A 257 -15.04 2.55 2.34
CA GLY A 257 -14.30 3.34 1.36
C GLY A 257 -15.09 3.56 0.06
N SER A 258 -15.85 2.58 -0.41
CA SER A 258 -16.72 2.75 -1.58
C SER A 258 -17.89 3.70 -1.29
N ILE A 259 -18.47 3.66 -0.08
CA ILE A 259 -19.50 4.61 0.36
C ILE A 259 -18.94 6.03 0.42
N ILE A 260 -17.75 6.22 0.99
CA ILE A 260 -17.10 7.55 1.06
C ILE A 260 -16.75 8.04 -0.35
N TYR A 261 -16.20 7.18 -1.21
CA TYR A 261 -15.95 7.50 -2.62
C TYR A 261 -17.24 7.96 -3.31
N ALA A 262 -18.34 7.23 -3.13
CA ALA A 262 -19.65 7.57 -3.68
C ALA A 262 -20.12 8.97 -3.29
N LEU A 263 -20.10 9.25 -1.98
CA LEU A 263 -20.59 10.50 -1.41
C LEU A 263 -19.75 11.71 -1.84
N LEU A 264 -18.45 11.50 -2.02
CA LEU A 264 -17.52 12.59 -2.34
C LEU A 264 -17.36 12.83 -3.84
N TYR A 265 -17.34 11.76 -4.66
CA TYR A 265 -16.92 11.84 -6.07
C TYR A 265 -17.99 11.41 -7.09
N GLU A 266 -19.07 10.75 -6.66
CA GLU A 266 -20.06 10.15 -7.58
C GLU A 266 -21.51 10.38 -7.07
N ARG A 267 -21.80 11.57 -6.53
CA ARG A 267 -23.08 11.88 -5.87
C ARG A 267 -24.31 11.56 -6.73
N ASN A 268 -24.23 11.83 -8.03
CA ASN A 268 -25.32 11.57 -8.98
C ASN A 268 -25.57 10.07 -9.20
N HIS A 269 -24.60 9.22 -8.89
CA HIS A 269 -24.70 7.78 -9.03
C HIS A 269 -24.93 7.06 -7.69
N PHE A 270 -25.14 7.78 -6.59
CA PHE A 270 -25.16 7.25 -5.23
C PHE A 270 -26.02 5.98 -5.05
N MET A 271 -27.24 5.94 -5.60
CA MET A 271 -28.10 4.75 -5.54
C MET A 271 -27.50 3.54 -6.26
N LYS A 272 -26.88 3.75 -7.42
CA LYS A 272 -26.15 2.70 -8.16
C LYS A 272 -24.97 2.17 -7.35
N ILE A 273 -24.31 3.04 -6.58
CA ILE A 273 -23.21 2.63 -5.69
C ILE A 273 -23.71 1.78 -4.53
N ILE A 274 -24.81 2.20 -3.88
CA ILE A 274 -25.45 1.38 -2.84
C ILE A 274 -25.86 0.03 -3.43
N SER A 275 -26.45 -0.03 -4.63
CA SER A 275 -26.82 -1.29 -5.27
C SER A 275 -25.61 -2.21 -5.49
N TYR A 276 -24.50 -1.72 -6.06
CA TYR A 276 -23.31 -2.55 -6.27
C TYR A 276 -22.57 -2.88 -4.97
N ALA A 277 -22.59 -2.00 -3.98
CA ALA A 277 -22.08 -2.30 -2.63
C ALA A 277 -22.91 -3.42 -1.98
N SER A 278 -24.24 -3.37 -2.09
CA SER A 278 -25.14 -4.43 -1.64
C SER A 278 -24.91 -5.74 -2.38
N ILE A 279 -24.65 -5.69 -3.70
CA ILE A 279 -24.26 -6.88 -4.48
C ILE A 279 -22.93 -7.43 -4.00
N ALA A 280 -21.92 -6.59 -3.73
CA ALA A 280 -20.64 -7.02 -3.20
C ALA A 280 -20.79 -7.64 -1.80
N ILE A 281 -21.62 -7.07 -0.93
CA ILE A 281 -21.95 -7.64 0.39
C ILE A 281 -22.67 -8.98 0.23
N GLY A 282 -23.65 -9.07 -0.66
CA GLY A 282 -24.35 -10.31 -0.98
C GLY A 282 -23.38 -11.39 -1.51
N ALA A 283 -22.44 -11.01 -2.37
CA ALA A 283 -21.39 -11.90 -2.87
C ALA A 283 -20.45 -12.36 -1.74
N ILE A 284 -20.05 -11.46 -0.83
CA ILE A 284 -19.25 -11.82 0.35
C ILE A 284 -20.00 -12.85 1.21
N ILE A 285 -21.27 -12.59 1.54
CA ILE A 285 -22.09 -13.51 2.35
C ILE A 285 -22.23 -14.85 1.63
N PHE A 286 -22.56 -14.84 0.34
CA PHE A 286 -22.69 -16.05 -0.46
C PHE A 286 -21.40 -16.88 -0.49
N ILE A 287 -20.25 -16.23 -0.72
CA ILE A 287 -18.94 -16.91 -0.70
C ILE A 287 -18.63 -17.47 0.69
N LEU A 288 -18.92 -16.73 1.77
CA LEU A 288 -18.72 -17.20 3.15
C LEU A 288 -19.60 -18.40 3.50
N LEU A 289 -20.79 -18.52 2.90
CA LEU A 289 -21.67 -19.68 3.09
C LEU A 289 -21.24 -20.88 2.22
N LEU A 290 -20.62 -20.63 1.07
CA LEU A 290 -20.20 -21.67 0.14
C LEU A 290 -18.84 -22.30 0.51
N LEU A 291 -17.96 -21.54 1.17
CA LEU A 291 -16.65 -22.02 1.58
C LEU A 291 -16.71 -22.89 2.85
N PRO A 292 -15.80 -23.86 3.00
CA PRO A 292 -15.70 -24.68 4.21
C PRO A 292 -15.58 -23.86 5.50
N GLU A 293 -16.21 -24.33 6.57
CA GLU A 293 -16.25 -23.65 7.88
C GLU A 293 -14.86 -23.25 8.38
N ASN A 294 -13.84 -24.09 8.19
CA ASN A 294 -12.47 -23.77 8.62
C ASN A 294 -11.89 -22.48 7.98
N LEU A 295 -12.33 -22.09 6.79
CA LEU A 295 -11.93 -20.82 6.15
C LEU A 295 -12.76 -19.62 6.61
N THR A 296 -13.99 -19.87 7.05
CA THR A 296 -15.02 -18.84 7.27
C THR A 296 -15.31 -18.61 8.74
N GLN A 297 -14.97 -19.55 9.62
CA GLN A 297 -15.11 -19.49 11.07
C GLN A 297 -14.47 -18.22 11.62
N ARG A 298 -13.29 -17.86 11.12
CA ARG A 298 -12.63 -16.62 11.50
C ARG A 298 -13.41 -15.37 11.08
N PHE A 299 -14.44 -15.40 10.25
CA PHE A 299 -15.29 -14.22 10.00
C PHE A 299 -16.48 -14.18 10.97
N PHE A 300 -16.97 -15.33 11.43
CA PHE A 300 -18.09 -15.44 12.36
C PHE A 300 -17.68 -15.33 13.84
N ASP A 301 -16.50 -15.84 14.20
CA ASP A 301 -15.93 -15.81 15.54
C ASP A 301 -15.30 -14.43 15.84
N ILE A 302 -16.13 -13.40 15.91
CA ILE A 302 -15.69 -12.02 16.18
C ILE A 302 -15.31 -11.83 17.65
N SER A 303 -15.98 -12.54 18.56
CA SER A 303 -15.81 -12.46 20.02
C SER A 303 -14.78 -13.46 20.58
N GLN A 304 -14.63 -14.63 19.95
CA GLN A 304 -13.69 -15.67 20.37
C GLN A 304 -12.30 -15.29 19.86
N GLY A 305 -11.53 -14.57 20.68
CA GLY A 305 -10.16 -14.18 20.35
C GLY A 305 -9.27 -15.34 19.89
N SER A 306 -8.21 -15.04 19.16
CA SER A 306 -7.23 -16.05 18.75
C SER A 306 -6.57 -16.64 19.98
N VAL A 307 -6.44 -17.97 20.04
CA VAL A 307 -5.66 -18.62 21.09
C VAL A 307 -4.19 -18.30 20.84
N ILE A 308 -3.58 -17.55 21.75
CA ILE A 308 -2.14 -17.27 21.74
C ILE A 308 -1.49 -17.86 22.97
N ILE A 309 -0.28 -18.39 22.80
CA ILE A 309 0.54 -18.83 23.93
C ILE A 309 1.26 -17.59 24.44
N THR A 310 0.95 -17.21 25.67
CA THR A 310 1.62 -16.13 26.40
C THR A 310 2.55 -16.71 27.45
N GLN A 311 3.42 -15.88 28.03
CA GLN A 311 4.23 -16.28 29.20
C GLN A 311 3.36 -16.71 30.40
N GLN A 312 2.07 -16.33 30.42
CA GLN A 312 1.08 -16.70 31.44
C GLN A 312 0.25 -17.94 31.05
N GLY A 313 0.64 -18.66 29.99
CA GLY A 313 -0.09 -19.80 29.44
C GLY A 313 -0.94 -19.48 28.21
N VAL A 314 -1.87 -20.38 27.88
CA VAL A 314 -2.74 -20.28 26.71
C VAL A 314 -3.86 -19.27 26.98
N LYS A 315 -3.83 -18.13 26.28
CA LYS A 315 -4.80 -17.04 26.46
C LYS A 315 -5.54 -16.78 25.15
N ARG A 316 -6.87 -16.63 25.19
CA ARG A 316 -7.65 -16.14 24.05
C ARG A 316 -7.56 -14.63 24.00
N VAL A 317 -7.00 -14.08 22.91
CA VAL A 317 -6.84 -12.64 22.72
C VAL A 317 -7.62 -12.18 21.50
N SER A 318 -8.61 -11.32 21.73
CA SER A 318 -9.39 -10.70 20.66
C SER A 318 -8.57 -9.60 20.00
N THR A 319 -8.37 -9.71 18.68
CA THR A 319 -7.67 -8.67 17.90
C THR A 319 -8.38 -7.32 17.99
N ILE A 320 -9.71 -7.31 18.10
CA ILE A 320 -10.50 -6.08 18.22
C ILE A 320 -10.30 -5.46 19.60
N ALA A 321 -10.42 -6.26 20.67
CA ALA A 321 -10.20 -5.76 22.04
C ALA A 321 -8.79 -5.21 22.22
N THR A 322 -7.78 -5.90 21.68
CA THR A 322 -6.38 -5.45 21.71
C THR A 322 -6.21 -4.08 21.04
N ARG A 323 -6.89 -3.84 19.91
CA ARG A 323 -6.83 -2.53 19.24
C ARG A 323 -7.51 -1.42 20.04
N PHE A 324 -8.67 -1.69 20.65
CA PHE A 324 -9.31 -0.72 21.53
C PHE A 324 -8.43 -0.37 22.73
N GLU A 325 -7.76 -1.36 23.31
CA GLU A 325 -6.77 -1.14 24.37
C GLU A 325 -5.62 -0.25 23.88
N PHE A 326 -5.05 -0.54 22.70
CA PHE A 326 -3.97 0.27 22.12
C PHE A 326 -4.41 1.71 21.84
N TRP A 327 -5.64 1.92 21.38
CA TRP A 327 -6.20 3.25 21.14
C TRP A 327 -6.41 4.00 22.45
N SER A 328 -6.90 3.32 23.49
CA SER A 328 -7.04 3.87 24.83
C SER A 328 -5.68 4.28 25.41
N MET A 329 -4.68 3.41 25.31
CA MET A 329 -3.30 3.70 25.73
C MET A 329 -2.72 4.91 24.97
N SER A 330 -2.97 4.99 23.67
CA SER A 330 -2.53 6.12 22.83
C SER A 330 -3.14 7.44 23.31
N LEU A 331 -4.45 7.46 23.57
CA LEU A 331 -5.15 8.63 24.08
C LEU A 331 -4.68 9.03 25.48
N GLN A 332 -4.62 8.07 26.40
CA GLN A 332 -4.17 8.31 27.79
C GLN A 332 -2.75 8.88 27.81
N SER A 333 -1.85 8.32 26.99
CA SER A 333 -0.49 8.83 26.85
C SER A 333 -0.47 10.23 26.24
N TRP A 334 -1.25 10.49 25.20
CA TRP A 334 -1.31 11.79 24.54
C TRP A 334 -1.74 12.92 25.50
N ILE A 335 -2.74 12.67 26.35
CA ILE A 335 -3.28 13.68 27.28
C ILE A 335 -2.59 13.67 28.66
N SER A 336 -1.58 12.83 28.87
CA SER A 336 -0.92 12.66 30.17
C SER A 336 -0.16 13.90 30.66
N SER A 337 0.29 14.76 29.75
CA SER A 337 0.96 16.02 30.06
C SER A 337 0.84 17.02 28.91
N ILE A 338 1.09 18.30 29.17
CA ILE A 338 1.10 19.34 28.11
C ILE A 338 2.20 19.07 27.06
N VAL A 339 3.35 18.53 27.49
CA VAL A 339 4.46 18.21 26.59
C VAL A 339 4.04 17.09 25.63
N ASN A 340 3.47 16.00 26.17
CA ASN A 340 2.98 14.88 25.36
C ASN A 340 1.81 15.31 24.46
N PHE A 341 0.95 16.20 24.94
CA PHE A 341 -0.15 16.73 24.15
C PHE A 341 0.35 17.46 22.89
N VAL A 342 1.41 18.28 23.02
CA VAL A 342 1.96 19.08 21.92
C VAL A 342 2.89 18.26 21.02
N PHE A 343 3.85 17.54 21.61
CA PHE A 343 4.96 16.88 20.90
C PHE A 343 4.82 15.36 20.76
N GLY A 344 3.93 14.74 21.53
CA GLY A 344 3.87 13.28 21.64
C GLY A 344 5.08 12.70 22.37
N LEU A 345 5.22 11.38 22.32
CA LEU A 345 6.33 10.64 22.92
C LEU A 345 7.58 10.63 22.04
N GLY A 346 7.47 10.93 20.75
CA GLY A 346 8.53 10.77 19.76
C GLY A 346 8.32 9.55 18.87
N SER A 347 9.03 9.48 17.73
CA SER A 347 8.94 8.38 16.76
C SER A 347 9.13 7.02 17.42
N GLY A 348 8.18 6.11 17.20
CA GLY A 348 8.19 4.77 17.82
C GLY A 348 7.85 4.78 19.32
N GLY A 349 7.55 5.94 19.91
CA GLY A 349 7.35 6.11 21.35
C GLY A 349 6.18 5.31 21.91
N PHE A 350 5.19 4.92 21.09
CA PHE A 350 4.12 4.01 21.51
C PHE A 350 4.67 2.69 22.08
N SER A 351 5.81 2.21 21.59
CA SER A 351 6.45 0.99 22.06
C SER A 351 6.94 1.06 23.50
N SER A 352 7.19 2.26 24.02
CA SER A 352 7.59 2.45 25.42
C SER A 352 6.49 2.11 26.43
N LEU A 353 5.24 2.00 25.97
CA LEU A 353 4.07 1.64 26.78
C LEU A 353 3.98 0.13 27.09
N PHE A 354 4.90 -0.68 26.56
CA PHE A 354 4.93 -2.14 26.73
C PHE A 354 6.18 -2.61 27.48
N ILE A 355 6.17 -3.85 27.96
CA ILE A 355 7.30 -4.47 28.69
C ILE A 355 8.53 -4.58 27.78
N TRP A 356 8.34 -4.96 26.51
CA TRP A 356 9.38 -5.00 25.47
C TRP A 356 9.54 -3.62 24.83
N ARG A 357 9.93 -2.66 25.66
CA ARG A 357 10.20 -1.27 25.28
C ARG A 357 11.10 -1.23 24.05
N ASP A 358 10.82 -0.31 23.13
CA ASP A 358 11.58 -0.14 21.88
C ASP A 358 11.49 -1.31 20.87
N TRP A 359 10.48 -2.18 20.99
CA TRP A 359 10.13 -3.14 19.93
C TRP A 359 9.18 -2.52 18.89
N ARG A 360 8.85 -3.22 17.81
CA ARG A 360 7.85 -2.79 16.83
C ARG A 360 6.41 -2.96 17.36
N TRP A 361 5.96 -2.02 18.18
CA TRP A 361 4.56 -1.89 18.61
C TRP A 361 3.95 -0.61 18.03
N TYR A 362 2.68 -0.67 17.67
CA TYR A 362 1.95 0.47 17.11
C TYR A 362 0.43 0.27 17.26
N PRO A 363 -0.37 1.35 17.29
CA PRO A 363 -1.80 1.27 17.59
C PRO A 363 -2.68 0.80 16.43
N HIS A 364 -2.08 0.40 15.30
CA HIS A 364 -2.78 -0.06 14.08
C HIS A 364 -3.79 0.94 13.48
N ASN A 365 -3.65 2.23 13.80
CA ASN A 365 -4.47 3.30 13.26
C ASN A 365 -3.61 4.55 13.14
N ILE A 366 -3.64 5.18 11.96
CA ILE A 366 -2.74 6.29 11.67
C ILE A 366 -2.96 7.49 12.60
N PHE A 367 -4.20 7.83 12.96
CA PHE A 367 -4.47 8.97 13.84
C PHE A 367 -3.99 8.70 15.26
N PHE A 368 -4.28 7.51 15.80
CA PHE A 368 -3.79 7.13 17.13
C PHE A 368 -2.27 7.05 17.18
N GLU A 369 -1.62 6.60 16.11
CA GLU A 369 -0.15 6.60 16.00
C GLU A 369 0.41 8.03 15.99
N ILE A 370 -0.19 8.94 15.22
CA ILE A 370 0.31 10.32 15.12
C ILE A 370 0.09 11.10 16.42
N ILE A 371 -1.05 10.97 17.09
CA ILE A 371 -1.27 11.71 18.34
C ILE A 371 -0.34 11.22 19.46
N VAL A 372 -0.08 9.91 19.56
CA VAL A 372 0.78 9.39 20.63
C VAL A 372 2.26 9.64 20.35
N GLU A 373 2.69 9.59 19.09
CA GLU A 373 4.12 9.75 18.74
C GLU A 373 4.52 11.19 18.42
N LEU A 374 3.65 11.99 17.80
CA LEU A 374 3.97 13.34 17.32
C LEU A 374 3.06 14.44 17.89
N GLY A 375 2.08 14.08 18.73
CA GLY A 375 1.20 15.02 19.41
C GLY A 375 0.36 15.88 18.46
N LEU A 376 -0.03 17.05 18.96
CA LEU A 376 -0.84 18.02 18.22
C LEU A 376 -0.11 18.56 16.99
N ILE A 377 1.22 18.70 17.03
CA ILE A 377 2.01 19.17 15.88
C ILE A 377 1.87 18.18 14.72
N GLY A 378 2.13 16.89 14.97
CA GLY A 378 1.97 15.85 13.96
C GLY A 378 0.54 15.75 13.44
N LEU A 379 -0.45 15.82 14.34
CA LEU A 379 -1.87 15.78 13.96
C LEU A 379 -2.22 16.97 13.06
N SER A 380 -1.76 18.18 13.38
CA SER A 380 -2.04 19.39 12.59
C SER A 380 -1.47 19.28 11.18
N ILE A 381 -0.24 18.78 11.04
CA ILE A 381 0.41 18.57 9.73
C ILE A 381 -0.33 17.49 8.93
N LEU A 382 -0.68 16.36 9.56
CA LEU A 382 -1.46 15.30 8.92
C LEU A 382 -2.84 15.80 8.47
N SER A 383 -3.54 16.55 9.31
CA SER A 383 -4.85 17.14 8.98
C SER A 383 -4.73 18.11 7.81
N LEU A 384 -3.73 19.00 7.82
CA LEU A 384 -3.46 19.92 6.72
C LEU A 384 -3.19 19.15 5.41
N PHE A 385 -2.36 18.12 5.48
CA PHE A 385 -2.03 17.24 4.34
C PHE A 385 -3.28 16.56 3.76
N ILE A 386 -4.15 16.00 4.61
CA ILE A 386 -5.41 15.36 4.20
C ILE A 386 -6.35 16.38 3.56
N ILE A 387 -6.54 17.55 4.18
CA ILE A 387 -7.41 18.61 3.65
C ILE A 387 -6.92 19.10 2.28
N LYS A 388 -5.61 19.32 2.13
CA LYS A 388 -5.02 19.76 0.87
C LYS A 388 -5.12 18.68 -0.21
N THR A 389 -4.87 17.42 0.15
CA THR A 389 -5.05 16.29 -0.77
C THR A 389 -6.49 16.21 -1.27
N TYR A 390 -7.47 16.28 -0.36
CA TYR A 390 -8.89 16.30 -0.72
C TYR A 390 -9.19 17.45 -1.70
N ARG A 391 -8.76 18.69 -1.39
CA ARG A 391 -8.98 19.84 -2.28
C ARG A 391 -8.36 19.65 -3.66
N LEU A 392 -7.13 19.12 -3.73
CA LEU A 392 -6.45 18.90 -5.01
C LEU A 392 -7.18 17.87 -5.87
N ILE A 393 -7.64 16.76 -5.28
CA ILE A 393 -8.40 15.72 -5.99
C ILE A 393 -9.80 16.25 -6.37
N SER A 394 -10.55 16.80 -5.40
CA SER A 394 -11.93 17.27 -5.61
C SER A 394 -12.06 18.47 -6.53
N ASN A 395 -11.01 19.28 -6.70
CA ASN A 395 -11.01 20.34 -7.71
C ASN A 395 -11.24 19.82 -9.14
N GLY A 396 -11.03 18.53 -9.41
CA GLY A 396 -11.34 17.91 -10.71
C GLY A 396 -12.84 17.61 -10.89
N LEU A 397 -13.55 17.33 -9.79
CA LEU A 397 -15.00 17.09 -9.82
C LEU A 397 -15.78 18.34 -10.23
N ASN A 398 -15.45 19.47 -9.61
CA ASN A 398 -16.21 20.73 -9.80
C ASN A 398 -16.13 21.26 -11.24
N LYS A 399 -15.20 20.74 -12.05
CA LYS A 399 -15.00 21.13 -13.44
C LYS A 399 -15.45 20.07 -14.45
N GLY A 400 -15.94 18.90 -13.99
CA GLY A 400 -16.28 17.79 -14.87
C GLY A 400 -15.08 16.97 -15.37
N SER A 401 -13.86 17.29 -14.94
CA SER A 401 -12.61 16.76 -15.47
C SER A 401 -12.20 15.39 -14.93
N LEU A 402 -13.06 14.71 -14.14
CA LEU A 402 -12.68 13.45 -13.51
C LEU A 402 -12.87 12.27 -14.47
N THR A 403 -11.81 11.92 -15.18
CA THR A 403 -11.82 10.79 -16.12
C THR A 403 -11.95 9.44 -15.41
N ASP A 404 -12.26 8.38 -16.19
CA ASP A 404 -12.40 7.03 -15.65
C ASP A 404 -11.14 6.59 -14.90
N HIS A 405 -9.96 6.71 -15.52
CA HIS A 405 -8.70 6.22 -14.93
C HIS A 405 -8.32 6.96 -13.63
N SER A 406 -8.50 8.29 -13.56
CA SER A 406 -8.29 9.05 -12.32
C SER A 406 -9.27 8.63 -11.22
N SER A 407 -10.53 8.37 -11.55
CA SER A 407 -11.52 7.85 -10.60
C SER A 407 -11.11 6.53 -9.96
N LEU A 408 -10.44 5.65 -10.71
CA LEU A 408 -9.97 4.36 -10.20
C LEU A 408 -8.86 4.54 -9.17
N TRP A 409 -7.93 5.46 -9.42
CA TRP A 409 -6.92 5.83 -8.44
C TRP A 409 -7.54 6.41 -7.18
N VAL A 410 -8.51 7.32 -7.32
CA VAL A 410 -9.19 7.95 -6.17
C VAL A 410 -9.97 6.92 -5.35
N ALA A 411 -10.72 6.02 -5.99
CA ALA A 411 -11.42 4.93 -5.32
C ALA A 411 -10.46 4.03 -4.54
N GLY A 412 -9.35 3.64 -5.18
CA GLY A 412 -8.26 2.89 -4.55
C GLY A 412 -7.65 3.59 -3.35
N THR A 413 -7.37 4.88 -3.47
CA THR A 413 -6.83 5.74 -2.40
C THR A 413 -7.74 5.78 -1.19
N ILE A 414 -9.05 5.97 -1.38
CA ILE A 414 -10.01 6.05 -0.28
C ILE A 414 -10.13 4.70 0.45
N VAL A 415 -10.24 3.59 -0.28
CA VAL A 415 -10.28 2.25 0.34
C VAL A 415 -8.98 1.95 1.08
N MET A 416 -7.83 2.31 0.52
CA MET A 416 -6.54 2.13 1.17
C MET A 416 -6.38 3.02 2.41
N PHE A 417 -6.93 4.24 2.38
CA PHE A 417 -6.98 5.14 3.53
C PHE A 417 -7.83 4.54 4.66
N MET A 418 -9.00 3.95 4.33
CA MET A 418 -9.81 3.22 5.31
C MET A 418 -9.07 2.01 5.86
N ALA A 419 -8.33 1.27 5.03
CA ALA A 419 -7.53 0.13 5.50
C ALA A 419 -6.42 0.53 6.47
N ALA A 420 -5.83 1.71 6.31
CA ALA A 420 -4.80 2.24 7.21
C ALA A 420 -5.33 2.58 8.61
N GLN A 421 -6.65 2.63 8.81
CA GLN A 421 -7.27 2.85 10.12
C GLN A 421 -7.32 1.59 10.97
N PHE A 422 -7.03 0.43 10.36
CA PHE A 422 -7.14 -0.87 11.00
C PHE A 422 -5.84 -1.67 10.94
N SER A 423 -4.83 -1.28 10.19
CA SER A 423 -3.63 -2.10 9.97
C SER A 423 -2.41 -1.30 9.50
N GLY A 424 -1.24 -1.76 9.92
CA GLY A 424 0.06 -1.17 9.58
C GLY A 424 0.41 0.05 10.43
N ASP A 425 1.71 0.24 10.66
CA ASP A 425 2.28 1.53 11.10
C ASP A 425 2.38 2.49 9.91
N ILE A 426 2.81 3.74 10.12
CA ILE A 426 2.99 4.72 9.04
C ILE A 426 3.86 4.23 7.87
N ASN A 427 4.78 3.28 8.11
CA ASN A 427 5.70 2.71 7.12
C ASN A 427 5.11 1.51 6.36
N ASP A 428 4.32 0.68 7.03
CA ASP A 428 3.51 -0.36 6.38
C ASP A 428 2.44 0.27 5.47
N ASN A 429 2.03 1.49 5.77
CA ASN A 429 1.09 2.28 4.99
C ASN A 429 1.73 3.01 3.80
N ARG A 430 2.97 2.72 3.39
CA ARG A 430 3.65 3.40 2.27
C ARG A 430 2.89 3.42 0.93
N ILE A 431 2.09 2.38 0.67
CA ILE A 431 1.23 2.31 -0.52
C ILE A 431 0.12 3.36 -0.46
N LEU A 432 -0.39 3.73 0.72
CA LEU A 432 -1.34 4.84 0.86
C LEU A 432 -0.70 6.14 0.34
N TRP A 433 0.54 6.44 0.73
CA TRP A 433 1.26 7.63 0.27
C TRP A 433 1.45 7.62 -1.25
N MET A 434 1.83 6.47 -1.82
CA MET A 434 1.91 6.29 -3.26
C MET A 434 0.57 6.61 -3.96
N PHE A 435 -0.53 6.04 -3.44
CA PHE A 435 -1.85 6.19 -4.03
C PHE A 435 -2.39 7.62 -3.94
N LEU A 436 -2.15 8.30 -2.82
CA LEU A 436 -2.48 9.72 -2.67
C LEU A 436 -1.75 10.56 -3.72
N ALA A 437 -0.44 10.35 -3.90
CA ALA A 437 0.34 11.07 -4.91
C ALA A 437 -0.11 10.76 -6.34
N ILE A 438 -0.40 9.49 -6.66
CA ILE A 438 -0.94 9.11 -7.97
C ILE A 438 -2.31 9.77 -8.22
N SER A 439 -3.21 9.75 -7.24
CA SER A 439 -4.53 10.39 -7.37
C SER A 439 -4.42 11.89 -7.60
N ILE A 440 -3.53 12.58 -6.86
CA ILE A 440 -3.30 14.01 -7.05
C ILE A 440 -2.72 14.28 -8.44
N ALA A 441 -1.68 13.56 -8.85
CA ALA A 441 -1.03 13.76 -10.15
C ALA A 441 -1.96 13.43 -11.32
N SER A 442 -2.69 12.30 -11.25
CA SER A 442 -3.66 11.86 -12.27
C SER A 442 -4.79 12.88 -12.44
N THR A 443 -5.39 13.36 -11.34
CA THR A 443 -6.45 14.38 -11.42
C THR A 443 -5.92 15.76 -11.80
N HIS A 444 -4.63 16.02 -11.63
CA HIS A 444 -4.00 17.25 -12.11
C HIS A 444 -3.85 17.25 -13.63
N VAL A 445 -3.33 16.17 -14.21
CA VAL A 445 -3.14 16.08 -15.67
C VAL A 445 -4.46 16.06 -16.43
N ASP A 446 -5.52 15.46 -15.87
CA ASP A 446 -6.85 15.51 -16.48
C ASP A 446 -7.40 16.94 -16.58
N LYS A 447 -7.13 17.81 -15.60
CA LYS A 447 -7.56 19.22 -15.66
C LYS A 447 -6.87 20.01 -16.75
N LEU A 448 -5.63 19.66 -17.09
CA LEU A 448 -4.90 20.33 -18.16
C LEU A 448 -5.55 20.02 -19.51
N MET A 449 -5.99 18.77 -19.70
CA MET A 449 -6.71 18.38 -20.91
C MET A 449 -8.04 19.13 -21.09
N ASP A 450 -8.85 19.26 -20.03
CA ASP A 450 -10.13 20.00 -20.12
C ASP A 450 -9.91 21.47 -20.49
N VAL A 451 -8.92 22.13 -19.90
CA VAL A 451 -8.59 23.53 -20.21
C VAL A 451 -8.09 23.69 -21.65
N GLU A 452 -7.32 22.74 -22.18
CA GLU A 452 -6.91 22.75 -23.58
C GLU A 452 -8.10 22.55 -24.53
N SER A 453 -9.12 21.77 -24.15
CA SER A 453 -10.32 21.58 -24.96
C SER A 453 -11.31 22.75 -24.96
N ASP A 454 -11.32 23.58 -23.91
CA ASP A 454 -12.15 24.80 -23.83
C ASP A 454 -11.58 25.97 -24.67
N HIS A 455 -10.33 25.86 -25.12
CA HIS A 455 -9.62 26.88 -25.90
C HIS A 455 -9.42 26.51 -27.39
N ALA A 456 -9.90 25.34 -27.81
CA ALA A 456 -9.92 24.87 -29.20
C ALA A 456 -11.34 24.95 -29.77
#